data_AF-A0A0D6MD85-F1
#
_entry.id   AF-A0A0D6MD85-F1
#
_cell.length_a   1.000
_cell.length_b   1.000
_cell.length_c   1.000
_cell.angle_alpha   90.00
_cell.angle_beta   90.00
_cell.angle_gamma   90.00
#
_symmetry.space_group_name_H-M   'P 1'
#
loop_
_entity.id
_entity.type
_entity.pdbx_description
1 polymer ?
#
loop_
_entity_poly.entity_id
_entity_poly.type
_entity_poly.pdbx_seq_one_letter_code
_entity_poly.pdbx_strand_id
1 'polypeptide(L)'
;MYAYLTGPGRHRQGSRLPRLRAKHEAALDAAKATTKAAVRLAHATLIVNISLMLAKIIISVVMGVASVQLIYGAVKRIMAAYQFHAHGIGEEPELDVSITTVSIMVATVVVKFTLFMICQKYKTDPSIRVLAMDHRNDCLSNTVALACAWLATTFWYYLDPIGAILVSIYILYTWVNTGWEHLSKLSGKSAKPEFINRIIKVHIVLDENMPLKVAHDISETLQINIESLPEVERAFVHTDYEYEHQPEDEHKVV
;
A
#
# COMPACT_ATOMS: atom_id res chain seq x y z
N MET A 1 16.35 -43.93 48.32
CA MET A 1 17.58 -44.32 47.59
C MET A 1 18.45 -43.08 47.51
N TYR A 2 19.62 -43.15 48.14
CA TYR A 2 20.56 -42.05 48.40
C TYR A 2 21.25 -41.53 47.13
N ALA A 3 21.61 -40.24 47.10
CA ALA A 3 22.97 -39.80 46.79
C ALA A 3 23.21 -38.34 47.24
N TYR A 4 23.83 -38.19 48.40
CA TYR A 4 24.61 -37.00 48.77
C TYR A 4 25.91 -36.99 47.95
N LEU A 5 26.30 -35.84 47.41
CA LEU A 5 27.68 -35.56 47.02
C LEU A 5 28.09 -34.20 47.60
N THR A 6 28.56 -34.21 48.85
CA THR A 6 29.43 -33.17 49.40
C THR A 6 30.89 -33.57 49.15
N GLY A 7 31.61 -32.78 48.37
CA GLY A 7 33.07 -32.85 48.24
C GLY A 7 33.70 -31.50 48.59
N PRO A 8 34.77 -31.45 49.40
CA PRO A 8 35.43 -30.20 49.77
C PRO A 8 36.45 -29.80 48.69
N GLY A 9 36.39 -28.54 48.24
CA GLY A 9 37.33 -28.04 47.24
C GLY A 9 37.22 -26.53 47.05
N ARG A 10 37.96 -25.77 47.87
CA ARG A 10 38.31 -24.37 47.56
C ARG A 10 39.13 -24.33 46.26
N HIS A 11 39.00 -23.20 45.55
CA HIS A 11 39.79 -22.75 44.40
C HIS A 11 39.50 -23.40 43.03
N ARG A 12 38.43 -22.94 42.36
CA ARG A 12 38.42 -22.71 40.88
C ARG A 12 37.23 -21.84 40.41
N GLN A 13 36.88 -20.79 41.16
CA GLN A 13 35.81 -19.86 40.75
C GLN A 13 36.31 -18.66 39.91
N GLY A 14 37.62 -18.55 39.66
CA GLY A 14 38.22 -17.42 38.94
C GLY A 14 38.26 -17.53 37.41
N SER A 15 38.05 -18.71 36.81
CA SER A 15 38.24 -18.93 35.36
C SER A 15 36.96 -19.04 34.53
N ARG A 16 35.79 -19.20 35.18
CA ARG A 16 34.48 -19.25 34.49
C ARG A 16 33.89 -17.86 34.23
N LEU A 17 34.08 -16.90 35.15
CA LEU A 17 33.56 -15.54 35.02
C LEU A 17 34.01 -14.84 33.73
N PRO A 18 35.29 -14.86 33.32
CA PRO A 18 35.75 -14.19 32.10
C PRO A 18 35.15 -14.80 30.83
N ARG A 19 34.98 -16.14 30.80
CA ARG A 19 34.37 -16.84 29.65
C ARG A 19 32.87 -16.60 29.53
N LEU A 20 32.17 -16.49 30.66
CA LEU A 20 30.75 -16.12 30.70
C LEU A 20 30.56 -14.65 30.29
N ARG A 21 31.43 -13.75 30.74
CA ARG A 21 31.42 -12.33 30.35
C ARG A 21 31.67 -12.15 28.85
N ALA A 22 32.66 -12.85 28.30
CA ALA A 22 32.95 -12.82 26.86
C ALA A 22 31.80 -13.42 26.02
N LYS A 23 31.14 -14.50 26.49
CA LYS A 23 29.95 -15.04 25.84
C LYS A 23 28.78 -14.06 25.89
N HIS A 24 28.59 -13.37 27.01
CA HIS A 24 27.55 -12.36 27.17
C HIS A 24 27.81 -11.12 26.31
N GLU A 25 29.05 -10.63 26.24
CA GLU A 25 29.47 -9.53 25.37
C GLU A 25 29.30 -9.89 23.88
N ALA A 26 29.73 -11.08 23.46
CA ALA A 26 29.53 -11.55 22.09
C ALA A 26 28.04 -11.71 21.74
N ALA A 27 27.22 -12.21 22.67
CA ALA A 27 25.77 -12.30 22.50
C ALA A 27 25.13 -10.90 22.42
N LEU A 28 25.60 -9.95 23.22
CA LEU A 28 25.14 -8.56 23.21
C LEU A 28 25.49 -7.86 21.89
N ASP A 29 26.70 -8.08 21.37
CA ASP A 29 27.14 -7.50 20.10
C ASP A 29 26.40 -8.12 18.90
N ALA A 30 26.16 -9.43 18.93
CA ALA A 30 25.31 -10.11 17.95
C ALA A 30 23.86 -9.59 17.99
N ALA A 31 23.28 -9.42 19.19
CA ALA A 31 21.96 -8.83 19.37
C ALA A 31 21.90 -7.40 18.82
N LYS A 32 22.88 -6.54 19.17
CA LYS A 32 22.99 -5.17 18.64
C LYS A 32 23.12 -5.14 17.12
N ALA A 33 23.89 -6.05 16.52
CA ALA A 33 24.05 -6.15 15.08
C ALA A 33 22.73 -6.55 14.39
N THR A 34 22.01 -7.52 14.96
CA THR A 34 20.67 -7.94 14.49
C THR A 34 19.67 -6.80 14.59
N THR A 35 19.61 -6.09 15.71
CA THR A 35 18.73 -4.91 15.88
C THR A 35 19.08 -3.81 14.89
N LYS A 36 20.37 -3.53 14.67
CA LYS A 36 20.82 -2.53 13.69
C LYS A 36 20.44 -2.92 12.26
N ALA A 37 20.53 -4.20 11.91
CA ALA A 37 20.09 -4.71 10.61
C ALA A 37 18.57 -4.60 10.45
N ALA A 38 17.80 -4.97 11.48
CA ALA A 38 16.34 -4.86 11.50
C ALA A 38 15.88 -3.40 11.36
N VAL A 39 16.49 -2.46 12.08
CA VAL A 39 16.18 -1.02 11.97
C VAL A 39 16.51 -0.49 10.57
N ARG A 40 17.64 -0.91 9.97
CA ARG A 40 17.99 -0.53 8.59
C ARG A 40 16.96 -1.06 7.58
N LEU A 41 16.52 -2.30 7.72
CA LEU A 41 15.49 -2.89 6.87
C LEU A 41 14.13 -2.18 7.05
N ALA A 42 13.76 -1.87 8.29
CA ALA A 42 12.54 -1.13 8.60
C ALA A 42 12.55 0.27 7.98
N HIS A 43 13.65 1.02 8.13
CA HIS A 43 13.81 2.32 7.47
C HIS A 43 13.77 2.21 5.94
N ALA A 44 14.45 1.22 5.34
CA ALA A 44 14.40 1.01 3.90
C ALA A 44 12.98 0.72 3.41
N THR A 45 12.26 -0.16 4.09
CA THR A 45 10.87 -0.53 3.76
C THR A 45 9.93 0.67 3.91
N LEU A 46 10.10 1.45 4.98
CA LEU A 46 9.33 2.67 5.22
C LEU A 46 9.56 3.69 4.11
N ILE A 47 10.82 3.94 3.74
CA ILE A 47 11.17 4.86 2.65
C ILE A 47 10.54 4.40 1.35
N VAL A 48 10.69 3.11 0.98
CA VAL A 48 10.10 2.55 -0.23
C VAL A 48 8.58 2.73 -0.24
N ASN A 49 7.90 2.42 0.86
CA ASN A 49 6.45 2.56 0.96
C ASN A 49 5.98 4.01 0.84
N ILE A 50 6.68 4.95 1.49
CA ILE A 50 6.38 6.39 1.39
C ILE A 50 6.61 6.86 -0.05
N SER A 51 7.74 6.51 -0.66
CA SER A 51 8.03 6.87 -2.05
C SER A 51 6.98 6.34 -3.02
N LEU A 52 6.51 5.09 -2.84
CA LEU A 52 5.44 4.50 -3.64
C LEU A 52 4.09 5.21 -3.43
N MET A 53 3.77 5.64 -2.21
CA MET A 53 2.55 6.42 -1.96
C MET A 53 2.60 7.79 -2.64
N LEU A 54 3.73 8.49 -2.53
CA LEU A 54 3.93 9.79 -3.19
C LEU A 54 3.84 9.67 -4.71
N ALA A 55 4.47 8.63 -5.29
CA ALA A 55 4.41 8.38 -6.73
C ALA A 55 2.97 8.25 -7.23
N LYS A 56 2.09 7.55 -6.51
CA LYS A 56 0.68 7.40 -6.89
C LYS A 56 -0.10 8.71 -6.84
N ILE A 57 0.19 9.56 -5.87
CA ILE A 57 -0.43 10.89 -5.76
C ILE A 57 0.00 11.75 -6.96
N ILE A 58 1.29 11.73 -7.30
CA ILE A 58 1.82 12.45 -8.46
C ILE A 58 1.14 11.97 -9.74
N ILE A 59 1.04 10.65 -9.95
CA ILE A 59 0.36 10.08 -11.12
C ILE A 59 -1.11 10.52 -11.17
N SER A 60 -1.83 10.47 -10.05
CA SER A 60 -3.22 10.93 -9.97
C SER A 60 -3.38 12.39 -10.37
N VAL A 61 -2.48 13.28 -9.92
CA VAL A 61 -2.50 14.70 -10.31
C VAL A 61 -2.22 14.86 -11.81
N VAL A 62 -1.19 14.20 -12.34
CA VAL A 62 -0.82 14.27 -13.76
C VAL A 62 -1.98 13.80 -14.64
N MET A 63 -2.60 12.66 -14.30
CA MET A 63 -3.73 12.12 -15.04
C MET A 63 -4.98 12.98 -14.92
N GLY A 64 -5.21 13.61 -13.76
CA GLY A 64 -6.28 14.59 -13.58
C GLY A 64 -6.12 15.80 -14.49
N VAL A 65 -4.91 16.39 -14.55
CA VAL A 65 -4.61 17.51 -15.45
C VAL A 65 -4.75 17.10 -16.92
N ALA A 66 -4.23 15.93 -17.31
CA ALA A 66 -4.37 15.42 -18.67
C ALA A 66 -5.85 15.23 -19.06
N SER A 67 -6.68 14.73 -18.15
CA SER A 67 -8.12 14.57 -18.39
C SER A 67 -8.82 15.91 -18.63
N VAL A 68 -8.46 16.95 -17.87
CA VAL A 68 -8.99 18.32 -18.09
C VAL A 68 -8.56 18.86 -19.46
N GLN A 69 -7.32 18.62 -19.87
CA GLN A 69 -6.82 19.03 -21.19
C GLN A 69 -7.57 18.34 -22.33
N LEU A 70 -7.88 17.05 -22.20
CA LEU A 70 -8.67 16.31 -23.20
C LEU A 70 -10.09 16.87 -23.31
N ILE A 71 -10.74 17.21 -22.20
CA ILE A 71 -12.06 17.86 -22.21
C ILE A 71 -11.97 19.21 -22.93
N TYR A 72 -10.98 20.03 -22.61
CA TYR A 72 -10.78 21.32 -23.27
C TYR A 72 -10.53 21.19 -24.78
N GLY A 73 -9.72 20.21 -25.19
CA GLY A 73 -9.48 19.90 -26.60
C GLY A 73 -10.76 19.46 -27.33
N ALA A 74 -11.56 18.61 -26.71
CA ALA A 74 -12.83 18.15 -27.27
C ALA A 74 -13.86 19.29 -27.40
N VAL A 75 -13.97 20.18 -26.40
CA VAL A 75 -14.82 21.37 -26.47
C VAL A 75 -14.39 22.28 -27.62
N LYS A 76 -13.09 22.48 -27.82
CA LYS A 76 -12.58 23.24 -28.98
C LYS A 76 -12.99 22.63 -30.32
N ARG A 77 -12.91 21.30 -30.46
CA ARG A 77 -13.35 20.61 -31.68
C ARG A 77 -14.85 20.80 -31.94
N ILE A 78 -15.68 20.78 -30.91
CA ILE A 78 -17.12 21.06 -31.01
C ILE A 78 -17.36 22.52 -31.43
N MET A 79 -16.67 23.48 -30.80
CA MET A 79 -16.81 24.91 -31.13
C MET A 79 -16.38 25.20 -32.57
N ALA A 80 -15.26 24.63 -33.02
CA ALA A 80 -14.79 24.77 -34.40
C ALA A 80 -15.81 24.20 -35.39
N ALA A 81 -16.32 23.00 -35.12
CA ALA A 81 -17.36 22.40 -35.96
C ALA A 81 -18.65 23.23 -35.98
N TYR A 82 -19.07 23.80 -34.85
CA TYR A 82 -20.23 24.70 -34.79
C TYR A 82 -20.00 25.99 -35.61
N GLN A 83 -18.83 26.63 -35.49
CA GLN A 83 -18.50 27.84 -36.24
C GLN A 83 -18.51 27.61 -37.76
N PHE A 84 -17.98 26.46 -38.21
CA PHE A 84 -18.01 26.08 -39.60
C PHE A 84 -19.46 25.88 -40.11
N HIS A 85 -20.28 25.09 -39.40
CA HIS A 85 -21.66 24.79 -39.85
C HIS A 85 -22.63 25.98 -39.73
N ALA A 86 -22.48 26.83 -38.70
CA ALA A 86 -23.41 27.93 -38.44
C ALA A 86 -23.05 29.22 -39.19
N HIS A 87 -21.76 29.47 -39.40
CA HIS A 87 -21.29 30.75 -39.97
C HIS A 87 -20.46 30.58 -41.25
N GLY A 88 -20.05 29.36 -41.61
CA GLY A 88 -19.18 29.12 -42.78
C GLY A 88 -17.76 29.66 -42.59
N ILE A 89 -17.32 29.88 -41.35
CA ILE A 89 -16.03 30.48 -41.01
C ILE A 89 -15.15 29.40 -40.38
N GLY A 90 -14.00 29.11 -40.99
CA GLY A 90 -13.01 28.15 -40.49
C GLY A 90 -12.71 27.02 -41.48
N GLU A 91 -11.82 26.12 -41.07
CA GLU A 91 -11.50 24.88 -41.81
C GLU A 91 -12.55 23.79 -41.52
N GLU A 92 -12.76 22.90 -42.48
CA GLU A 92 -13.66 21.77 -42.31
C GLU A 92 -13.15 20.88 -41.17
N PRO A 93 -14.02 20.46 -40.24
CA PRO A 93 -13.60 19.63 -39.13
C PRO A 93 -13.16 18.23 -39.61
N GLU A 94 -11.86 18.01 -39.73
CA GLU A 94 -11.29 16.73 -40.13
C GLU A 94 -11.22 15.75 -38.94
N LEU A 95 -11.70 14.52 -39.17
CA LEU A 95 -11.49 13.38 -38.27
C LEU A 95 -10.18 12.69 -38.68
N ASP A 96 -9.15 12.80 -37.84
CA ASP A 96 -7.89 12.06 -38.05
C ASP A 96 -8.07 10.57 -37.66
N VAL A 97 -8.64 9.79 -38.59
CA VAL A 97 -8.74 8.33 -38.50
C VAL A 97 -7.74 7.68 -39.46
N SER A 98 -6.51 8.19 -39.47
CA SER A 98 -5.43 7.56 -40.22
C SER A 98 -5.20 6.12 -39.77
N ILE A 99 -4.88 5.25 -40.73
CA ILE A 99 -4.51 3.84 -40.48
C ILE A 99 -3.38 3.77 -39.44
N THR A 100 -2.45 4.74 -39.47
CA THR A 100 -1.36 4.84 -38.50
C THR A 100 -1.90 5.05 -37.08
N THR A 101 -2.80 6.02 -36.87
CA THR A 101 -3.41 6.33 -35.56
C THR A 101 -4.18 5.13 -35.02
N VAL A 102 -5.02 4.51 -35.85
CA VAL A 102 -5.78 3.31 -35.47
C VAL A 102 -4.84 2.16 -35.10
N SER A 103 -3.77 1.93 -35.87
CA SER A 103 -2.81 0.86 -35.58
C SER A 103 -2.10 1.04 -34.25
N ILE A 104 -1.72 2.28 -33.91
CA ILE A 104 -1.08 2.61 -32.63
C ILE A 104 -2.05 2.35 -31.49
N MET A 105 -3.30 2.84 -31.58
CA MET A 105 -4.31 2.65 -30.53
C MET A 105 -4.67 1.19 -30.31
N VAL A 106 -4.79 0.39 -31.38
CA VAL A 106 -5.03 -1.06 -31.25
C VAL A 106 -3.83 -1.74 -30.57
N ALA A 107 -2.60 -1.38 -30.97
CA ALA A 107 -1.40 -1.92 -30.34
C ALA A 107 -1.32 -1.56 -28.85
N THR A 108 -1.65 -0.32 -28.46
CA THR A 108 -1.65 0.07 -27.05
C THR A 108 -2.68 -0.70 -26.24
N VAL A 109 -3.89 -0.94 -26.77
CA VAL A 109 -4.92 -1.77 -26.11
C VAL A 109 -4.40 -3.19 -25.89
N VAL A 110 -3.79 -3.83 -26.90
CA VAL A 110 -3.27 -5.21 -26.78
C VAL A 110 -2.15 -5.30 -25.73
N VAL A 111 -1.18 -4.38 -25.78
CA VAL A 111 -0.06 -4.36 -24.83
C VAL A 111 -0.57 -4.11 -23.41
N LYS A 112 -1.41 -3.10 -23.21
CA LYS A 112 -1.97 -2.75 -21.89
C LYS A 112 -2.86 -3.86 -21.34
N PHE A 113 -3.63 -4.56 -22.19
CA PHE A 113 -4.44 -5.69 -21.78
C PHE A 113 -3.58 -6.86 -21.30
N THR A 114 -2.48 -7.14 -21.99
CA THR A 114 -1.51 -8.17 -21.58
C THR A 114 -0.91 -7.82 -20.21
N LEU A 115 -0.48 -6.57 -20.02
CA LEU A 115 0.03 -6.09 -18.73
C LEU A 115 -1.04 -6.15 -17.63
N PHE A 116 -2.29 -5.81 -17.93
CA PHE A 116 -3.40 -5.93 -17.01
C PHE A 116 -3.60 -7.37 -16.53
N MET A 117 -3.55 -8.35 -17.44
CA MET A 117 -3.65 -9.77 -17.11
C MET A 117 -2.49 -10.23 -16.22
N ILE A 118 -1.27 -9.74 -16.46
CA ILE A 118 -0.11 -10.02 -15.61
C ILE A 118 -0.31 -9.41 -14.22
N CYS A 119 -0.74 -8.15 -14.11
CA CYS A 119 -1.00 -7.51 -12.82
C CYS A 119 -2.12 -8.21 -12.03
N GLN A 120 -3.13 -8.76 -12.72
CA GLN A 120 -4.20 -9.54 -12.07
C GLN A 120 -3.71 -10.84 -11.42
N LYS A 121 -2.53 -11.34 -11.78
CA LYS A 121 -1.90 -12.50 -11.15
C LYS A 121 -1.27 -12.15 -9.79
N TYR A 122 -0.89 -10.89 -9.56
CA TYR A 122 -0.13 -10.43 -8.38
C TYR A 122 -0.91 -9.40 -7.53
N LYS A 123 -2.18 -9.69 -7.19
CA LYS A 123 -3.09 -8.75 -6.49
C LYS A 123 -2.76 -8.44 -5.03
N THR A 124 -1.74 -9.07 -4.47
CA THR A 124 -1.43 -8.98 -3.04
C THR A 124 -1.08 -7.55 -2.63
N ASP A 125 -0.38 -6.81 -3.50
CA ASP A 125 0.05 -5.45 -3.20
C ASP A 125 -0.95 -4.37 -3.66
N PRO A 126 -1.29 -3.40 -2.80
CA PRO A 126 -2.16 -2.28 -3.18
C PRO A 126 -1.56 -1.40 -4.28
N SER A 127 -0.24 -1.44 -4.49
CA SER A 127 0.43 -0.77 -5.61
C SER A 127 0.15 -1.42 -6.95
N ILE A 128 0.20 -2.75 -7.01
CA ILE A 128 -0.11 -3.50 -8.23
C ILE A 128 -1.59 -3.34 -8.58
N ARG A 129 -2.47 -3.21 -7.58
CA ARG A 129 -3.90 -2.95 -7.82
C ARG A 129 -4.16 -1.61 -8.51
N VAL A 130 -3.46 -0.55 -8.11
CA VAL A 130 -3.58 0.78 -8.78
C VAL A 130 -3.00 0.73 -10.19
N LEU A 131 -1.88 0.05 -10.38
CA LEU A 131 -1.29 -0.15 -11.71
C LEU A 131 -2.19 -0.99 -12.64
N ALA A 132 -2.85 -2.01 -12.11
CA ALA A 132 -3.84 -2.79 -12.87
C ALA A 132 -5.06 -1.94 -13.24
N MET A 133 -5.52 -1.08 -12.33
CA MET A 133 -6.62 -0.15 -12.59
C MET A 133 -6.25 0.84 -13.70
N ASP A 134 -5.02 1.37 -13.69
CA ASP A 134 -4.48 2.21 -14.77
C ASP A 134 -4.56 1.50 -16.13
N HIS A 135 -4.00 0.29 -16.23
CA HIS A 135 -4.01 -0.46 -17.49
C HIS A 135 -5.42 -0.82 -17.96
N ARG A 136 -6.33 -1.13 -17.03
CA ARG A 136 -7.75 -1.35 -17.35
C ARG A 136 -8.40 -0.10 -17.90
N ASN A 137 -8.16 1.05 -17.26
CA ASN A 137 -8.72 2.32 -17.68
C ASN A 137 -8.18 2.73 -19.05
N ASP A 138 -6.90 2.48 -19.33
CA ASP A 138 -6.27 2.70 -20.65
C ASP A 138 -6.87 1.81 -21.74
N CYS A 139 -7.12 0.53 -21.44
CA CYS A 139 -7.78 -0.36 -22.40
C CYS A 139 -9.20 0.11 -22.69
N LEU A 140 -9.96 0.46 -21.65
CA LEU A 140 -11.34 0.92 -21.78
C LEU A 140 -11.41 2.24 -22.56
N SER A 141 -10.60 3.22 -22.18
CA SER A 141 -10.60 4.55 -22.79
C SER A 141 -10.22 4.49 -24.27
N ASN A 142 -9.16 3.76 -24.63
CA ASN A 142 -8.73 3.62 -26.02
C ASN A 142 -9.73 2.82 -26.85
N THR A 143 -10.37 1.79 -26.27
CA THR A 143 -11.42 1.03 -26.97
C THR A 143 -12.65 1.89 -27.24
N VAL A 144 -13.09 2.66 -26.25
CA VAL A 144 -14.21 3.60 -26.42
C VAL A 144 -13.87 4.70 -27.41
N ALA A 145 -12.66 5.25 -27.38
CA ALA A 145 -12.21 6.25 -28.34
C ALA A 145 -12.19 5.71 -29.78
N LEU A 146 -11.70 4.48 -30.00
CA LEU A 146 -11.77 3.82 -31.32
C LEU A 146 -13.21 3.61 -31.78
N ALA A 147 -14.10 3.20 -30.88
CA ALA A 147 -15.52 3.03 -31.20
C ALA A 147 -16.19 4.36 -31.55
N CYS A 148 -15.93 5.42 -30.79
CA CYS A 148 -16.43 6.77 -31.06
C CYS A 148 -15.89 7.33 -32.38
N ALA A 149 -14.61 7.12 -32.69
CA ALA A 149 -14.02 7.53 -33.96
C ALA A 149 -14.67 6.80 -35.15
N TRP A 150 -14.86 5.48 -35.04
CA TRP A 150 -15.53 4.69 -36.09
C TRP A 150 -16.99 5.14 -36.29
N LEU A 151 -17.74 5.34 -35.20
CA LEU A 151 -19.11 5.85 -35.27
C LEU A 151 -19.18 7.28 -35.82
N ALA A 152 -18.19 8.12 -35.53
CA ALA A 152 -18.13 9.49 -36.04
C ALA A 152 -17.96 9.53 -37.56
N THR A 153 -17.20 8.60 -38.15
CA THR A 153 -17.05 8.49 -39.62
C THR A 153 -18.31 8.01 -40.32
N THR A 154 -19.15 7.21 -39.66
CA THR A 154 -20.32 6.57 -40.28
C THR A 154 -21.61 7.36 -40.06
N PHE A 155 -21.79 7.94 -38.88
CA PHE A 155 -23.08 8.52 -38.46
C PHE A 155 -23.01 10.03 -38.23
N TRP A 156 -22.19 10.48 -37.29
CA TRP A 156 -22.20 11.87 -36.84
C TRP A 156 -20.86 12.31 -36.27
N TYR A 157 -20.23 13.30 -36.92
CA TYR A 157 -18.90 13.81 -36.56
C TYR A 157 -18.73 14.15 -35.07
N TYR A 158 -19.77 14.69 -34.42
CA TYR A 158 -19.71 15.12 -33.01
C TYR A 158 -19.58 13.96 -32.01
N LEU A 159 -19.76 12.70 -32.46
CA LEU A 159 -19.63 11.53 -31.58
C LEU A 159 -18.20 11.35 -31.04
N ASP A 160 -17.17 11.70 -31.80
CA ASP A 160 -15.78 11.63 -31.34
C ASP A 160 -15.50 12.58 -30.15
N PRO A 161 -15.74 13.91 -30.27
CA PRO A 161 -15.49 14.81 -29.14
C PRO A 161 -16.44 14.58 -27.97
N ILE A 162 -17.69 14.16 -28.18
CA ILE A 162 -18.59 13.77 -27.08
C ILE A 162 -18.03 12.54 -26.36
N GLY A 163 -17.60 11.52 -27.11
CA GLY A 163 -16.94 10.33 -26.57
C GLY A 163 -15.69 10.67 -25.76
N ALA A 164 -14.84 11.56 -26.29
CA ALA A 164 -13.65 12.04 -25.61
C ALA A 164 -13.96 12.73 -24.28
N ILE A 165 -15.02 13.56 -24.21
CA ILE A 165 -15.47 14.20 -22.96
C ILE A 165 -15.92 13.15 -21.95
N LEU A 166 -16.77 12.20 -22.36
CA LEU A 166 -17.29 11.15 -21.47
C LEU A 166 -16.16 10.28 -20.89
N VAL A 167 -15.24 9.84 -21.74
CA VAL A 167 -14.06 9.06 -21.33
C VAL A 167 -13.17 9.87 -20.39
N SER A 168 -12.93 11.15 -20.69
CA SER A 168 -12.08 12.01 -19.86
C SER A 168 -12.69 12.27 -18.49
N ILE A 169 -14.01 12.44 -18.39
CA ILE A 169 -14.72 12.55 -17.10
C ILE A 169 -14.56 11.27 -16.28
N TYR A 170 -14.70 10.10 -16.92
CA TYR A 170 -14.51 8.81 -16.26
C TYR A 170 -13.08 8.63 -15.71
N ILE A 171 -12.07 8.95 -16.51
CA ILE A 171 -10.66 8.92 -16.11
C ILE A 171 -10.45 9.88 -14.94
N LEU A 172 -10.91 11.13 -15.06
CA LEU A 172 -10.79 12.15 -14.02
C LEU A 172 -11.41 11.69 -12.69
N TYR A 173 -12.63 11.17 -12.70
CA TYR A 173 -13.30 10.65 -11.52
C TYR A 173 -12.47 9.55 -10.83
N THR A 174 -11.98 8.59 -11.61
CA THR A 174 -11.22 7.45 -11.09
C THR A 174 -9.90 7.88 -10.46
N TRP A 175 -9.18 8.81 -11.10
CA TRP A 175 -7.90 9.31 -10.61
C TRP A 175 -8.05 10.25 -9.43
N VAL A 176 -9.07 11.10 -9.39
CA VAL A 176 -9.38 11.94 -8.22
C VAL A 176 -9.68 11.07 -7.00
N ASN A 177 -10.51 10.04 -7.14
CA ASN A 177 -10.81 9.11 -6.04
C ASN A 177 -9.55 8.38 -5.56
N THR A 178 -8.72 7.89 -6.49
CA THR A 178 -7.47 7.21 -6.16
C THR A 178 -6.49 8.15 -5.43
N GLY A 179 -6.38 9.40 -5.89
CA GLY A 179 -5.56 10.42 -5.26
C GLY A 179 -6.03 10.74 -3.85
N TRP A 180 -7.36 10.86 -3.67
CA TRP A 180 -7.97 11.10 -2.37
C TRP A 180 -7.71 9.96 -1.37
N GLU A 181 -7.82 8.70 -1.81
CA GLU A 181 -7.51 7.54 -0.98
C GLU A 181 -6.06 7.58 -0.48
N HIS A 182 -5.11 7.89 -1.36
CA HIS A 182 -3.69 7.94 -1.00
C HIS A 182 -3.32 9.17 -0.16
N LEU A 183 -3.93 10.32 -0.45
CA LEU A 183 -3.78 11.53 0.36
C LEU A 183 -4.32 11.32 1.78
N SER A 184 -5.49 10.69 1.91
CA SER A 184 -6.09 10.42 3.23
C SER A 184 -5.28 9.46 4.10
N LYS A 185 -4.54 8.52 3.49
CA LYS A 185 -3.61 7.64 4.20
C LYS A 185 -2.40 8.40 4.74
N LEU A 186 -1.99 9.50 4.09
CA LEU A 186 -0.90 10.37 4.55
C LEU A 186 -1.36 11.41 5.56
N SER A 187 -2.63 11.85 5.51
CA SER A 187 -3.16 12.85 6.43
C SER A 187 -3.42 12.32 7.86
N GLY A 188 -3.03 11.08 8.15
CA GLY A 188 -3.17 10.49 9.49
C GLY A 188 -4.60 10.03 9.84
N LYS A 189 -5.46 9.75 8.85
CA LYS A 189 -6.73 9.07 9.17
C LYS A 189 -6.43 7.70 9.78
N SER A 190 -7.11 7.41 10.89
CA SER A 190 -6.97 6.12 11.57
C SER A 190 -7.25 4.96 10.62
N ALA A 191 -6.56 3.83 10.83
CA ALA A 191 -6.74 2.64 10.03
C ALA A 191 -8.19 2.15 10.10
N LYS A 192 -8.62 1.37 9.09
CA LYS A 192 -9.96 0.76 9.12
C LYS A 192 -10.14 -0.04 10.42
N PRO A 193 -11.32 0.01 11.05
CA PRO A 193 -11.57 -0.67 12.32
C PRO A 193 -11.33 -2.19 12.22
N GLU A 194 -11.50 -2.80 11.05
CA GLU A 194 -11.16 -4.22 10.86
C GLU A 194 -9.66 -4.51 11.05
N PHE A 195 -8.77 -3.57 10.73
CA PHE A 195 -7.32 -3.74 10.97
C PHE A 195 -6.98 -3.52 12.45
N ILE A 196 -7.62 -2.52 13.08
CA ILE A 196 -7.43 -2.23 14.50
C ILE A 196 -7.89 -3.42 15.36
N ASN A 197 -9.03 -4.04 15.01
CA ASN A 197 -9.55 -5.21 15.72
C ASN A 197 -8.67 -6.47 15.61
N ARG A 198 -7.74 -6.53 14.66
CA ARG A 198 -6.77 -7.64 14.52
C ARG A 198 -5.51 -7.44 15.36
N ILE A 199 -5.36 -6.28 15.99
CA ILE A 199 -4.30 -5.99 16.94
C ILE A 199 -4.88 -6.20 18.34
N ILE A 200 -4.47 -7.28 19.00
CA ILE A 200 -4.94 -7.58 20.35
C ILE A 200 -3.90 -7.09 21.35
N LYS A 201 -4.35 -6.34 22.37
CA LYS A 201 -3.56 -6.01 23.54
C LYS A 201 -4.14 -6.76 24.74
N VAL A 202 -3.31 -7.53 25.43
CA VAL A 202 -3.69 -8.32 26.61
C VAL A 202 -2.79 -7.90 27.76
N HIS A 203 -3.38 -7.64 28.93
CA HIS A 203 -2.65 -7.46 30.17
C HIS A 203 -2.82 -8.73 31.02
N ILE A 204 -1.73 -9.27 31.53
CA ILE A 204 -1.74 -10.40 32.46
C ILE A 204 -1.05 -10.00 33.76
N VAL A 205 -1.64 -10.38 34.88
CA VAL A 205 -1.06 -10.15 36.21
C VAL A 205 -0.37 -11.44 36.66
N LEU A 206 0.91 -11.35 37.00
CA LEU A 206 1.72 -12.46 37.52
C LEU A 206 2.21 -12.12 38.94
N ASP A 207 2.62 -13.16 39.69
CA ASP A 207 3.12 -12.99 41.06
C ASP A 207 4.39 -12.14 41.09
N GLU A 208 4.45 -11.16 42.01
CA GLU A 208 5.60 -10.25 42.17
C GLU A 208 6.92 -11.00 42.48
N ASN A 209 6.84 -12.14 43.18
CA ASN A 209 8.00 -12.96 43.51
C ASN A 209 8.36 -13.96 42.40
N MET A 210 7.60 -13.98 41.30
CA MET A 210 7.90 -14.84 40.16
C MET A 210 9.23 -14.42 39.52
N PRO A 211 10.14 -15.38 39.23
CA PRO A 211 11.37 -15.04 38.52
C PRO A 211 11.06 -14.45 37.15
N LEU A 212 11.74 -13.36 36.76
CA LEU A 212 11.55 -12.68 35.47
C LEU A 212 11.61 -13.65 34.27
N LYS A 213 12.45 -14.68 34.36
CA LYS A 213 12.54 -15.73 33.34
C LYS A 213 11.20 -16.47 33.16
N VAL A 214 10.57 -16.85 34.27
CA VAL A 214 9.30 -17.58 34.24
C VAL A 214 8.19 -16.66 33.74
N ALA A 215 8.17 -15.40 34.18
CA ALA A 215 7.23 -14.40 33.70
C ALA A 215 7.36 -14.15 32.18
N HIS A 216 8.59 -14.03 31.68
CA HIS A 216 8.88 -13.90 30.24
C HIS A 216 8.42 -15.13 29.44
N ASP A 217 8.74 -16.34 29.92
CA ASP A 217 8.38 -17.57 29.22
C ASP A 217 6.84 -17.71 29.13
N ILE A 218 6.10 -17.30 30.16
CA ILE A 218 4.63 -17.27 30.17
C ILE A 218 4.09 -16.25 29.17
N SER A 219 4.59 -15.01 29.18
CA SER A 219 4.09 -13.94 28.32
C SER A 219 4.43 -14.16 26.84
N GLU A 220 5.62 -14.67 26.54
CA GLU A 220 6.04 -15.05 25.18
C GLU A 220 5.18 -16.21 24.65
N THR A 221 4.95 -17.25 25.47
CA THR A 221 4.09 -18.37 25.08
C THR A 221 2.67 -17.90 24.78
N LEU A 222 2.13 -17.00 25.61
CA LEU A 222 0.80 -16.43 25.40
C LEU A 222 0.74 -15.61 24.10
N GLN A 223 1.75 -14.76 23.84
CA GLN A 223 1.83 -13.97 22.61
C GLN A 223 1.81 -14.88 21.38
N ILE A 224 2.66 -15.91 21.34
CA ILE A 224 2.75 -16.85 20.21
C ILE A 224 1.41 -17.56 19.99
N ASN A 225 0.75 -18.00 21.07
CA ASN A 225 -0.54 -18.68 20.96
C ASN A 225 -1.63 -17.76 20.42
N ILE A 226 -1.68 -16.50 20.85
CA ILE A 226 -2.65 -15.53 20.35
C ILE A 226 -2.37 -15.18 18.88
N GLU A 227 -1.11 -14.95 18.51
CA GLU A 227 -0.70 -14.67 17.11
C GLU A 227 -0.90 -15.88 16.17
N SER A 228 -1.09 -17.09 16.70
CA SER A 228 -1.42 -18.26 15.89
C SER A 228 -2.86 -18.26 15.37
N LEU A 229 -3.73 -17.42 15.92
CA LEU A 229 -5.12 -17.30 15.49
C LEU A 229 -5.19 -16.56 14.15
N PRO A 230 -5.94 -17.07 13.15
CA PRO A 230 -6.00 -16.47 11.81
C PRO A 230 -6.64 -15.08 11.78
N GLU A 231 -7.35 -14.70 12.84
CA GLU A 231 -7.97 -13.39 13.00
C GLU A 231 -7.06 -12.37 13.70
N VAL A 232 -5.89 -12.80 14.20
CA VAL A 232 -4.97 -11.93 14.93
C VAL A 232 -3.72 -11.69 14.10
N GLU A 233 -3.44 -10.42 13.80
CA GLU A 233 -2.25 -10.03 13.04
C GLU A 233 -1.06 -9.75 13.96
N ARG A 234 -1.33 -9.27 15.18
CA ARG A 234 -0.32 -8.93 16.18
C ARG A 234 -0.92 -9.00 17.57
N ALA A 235 -0.18 -9.58 18.52
CA ALA A 235 -0.53 -9.54 19.93
C ALA A 235 0.52 -8.77 20.74
N PHE A 236 0.07 -7.95 21.67
CA PHE A 236 0.92 -7.31 22.67
C PHE A 236 0.49 -7.81 24.05
N VAL A 237 1.36 -8.56 24.71
CA VAL A 237 1.12 -9.06 26.07
C VAL A 237 1.91 -8.17 27.03
N HIS A 238 1.20 -7.32 27.76
CA HIS A 238 1.76 -6.57 28.88
C HIS A 238 1.68 -7.43 30.14
N THR A 239 2.75 -7.44 30.95
CA THR A 239 2.85 -8.28 32.15
C THR A 239 3.01 -7.38 33.36
N ASP A 240 2.00 -7.40 34.21
CA ASP A 240 1.92 -6.61 35.45
C ASP A 240 2.12 -7.51 36.66
N TYR A 241 2.57 -6.91 37.77
CA TYR A 241 2.60 -7.56 39.09
C TYR A 241 1.58 -6.95 40.06
N GLU A 242 1.07 -5.76 39.74
CA GLU A 242 0.06 -5.04 40.52
C GLU A 242 -1.32 -5.16 39.85
N TYR A 243 -2.36 -5.26 40.68
CA TYR A 243 -3.76 -5.35 40.26
C TYR A 243 -4.54 -4.04 40.40
N GLU A 244 -3.91 -2.99 40.95
CA GLU A 244 -4.56 -1.72 41.30
C GLU A 244 -4.54 -0.70 40.15
N HIS A 245 -3.60 -0.82 39.22
CA HIS A 245 -3.52 0.03 38.03
C HIS A 245 -4.52 -0.45 36.97
N GLN A 246 -5.37 0.44 36.47
CA GLN A 246 -6.23 0.11 35.34
C GLN A 246 -5.44 0.26 34.03
N PRO A 247 -5.64 -0.60 33.02
CA PRO A 247 -4.93 -0.50 31.73
C PRO A 247 -5.09 0.86 31.03
N GLU A 248 -6.15 1.59 31.39
CA GLU A 248 -6.51 2.93 30.92
C GLU A 248 -5.65 4.05 31.55
N ASP A 249 -4.95 3.80 32.65
CA ASP A 249 -4.08 4.77 33.31
C ASP A 249 -2.67 4.84 32.67
N GLU A 250 -2.19 3.74 32.09
CA GLU A 250 -0.85 3.66 31.47
C GLU A 250 -0.83 4.04 29.98
N HIS A 251 -1.98 3.94 29.32
CA HIS A 251 -2.10 4.15 27.88
C HIS A 251 -3.05 5.30 27.59
N LYS A 252 -2.55 6.33 26.89
CA LYS A 252 -3.43 7.39 26.36
C LYS A 252 -4.50 6.75 25.50
N VAL A 253 -5.76 6.94 25.88
CA VAL A 253 -6.91 6.64 25.03
C VAL A 253 -6.81 7.56 23.81
N VAL A 254 -6.60 6.97 22.63
CA VAL A 254 -6.45 7.69 21.35
C VAL A 254 -7.69 7.55 20.51
#